data_AF-A0A1F3AT91-F1
#
_entry.id   AF-A0A1F3AT91-F1
#
_cell.length_a   1.000
_cell.length_b   1.000
_cell.length_c   1.000
_cell.angle_alpha   90.00
_cell.angle_beta   90.00
_cell.angle_gamma   90.00
#
_symmetry.space_group_name_H-M   'P 1'
#
loop_
_entity.id
_entity.type
_entity.pdbx_description
1 polymer ?
#
loop_
_entity_poly.entity_id
_entity_poly.type
_entity_poly.pdbx_seq_one_letter_code
_entity_poly.pdbx_strand_id
1 'polypeptide(L)'
;MFDIEGPIQDPASGQAPTSAVIFLHGYGADGNDLIGLAPFFATALPGAVFHSPHAPEPCEIAPFGRQWFSLGDYDPKQSATFQLLLPHIRAAAYLFDDYIDGVMAHYGLTADRVALVGFSQGTMMALHVALRRKTPLAAVVGFSGALIGSEVLAQEITARPPVKLIHGEEDEVVP
;
A
#
# COMPACT_ATOMS: atom_id res chain seq x y z
N MET A 1 7.98 -1.69 -18.08
CA MET A 1 9.01 -1.27 -17.11
C MET A 1 8.25 -0.53 -16.02
N PHE A 2 8.43 -0.90 -14.76
CA PHE A 2 7.71 -0.23 -13.66
C PHE A 2 8.39 1.13 -13.41
N ASP A 3 7.63 2.22 -13.28
CA ASP A 3 8.20 3.51 -12.89
C ASP A 3 8.56 3.57 -11.40
N ILE A 4 8.03 2.63 -10.61
CA ILE A 4 8.37 2.43 -9.20
C ILE A 4 9.19 1.14 -9.05
N GLU A 5 10.41 1.27 -8.53
CA GLU A 5 11.32 0.15 -8.27
C GLU A 5 11.12 -0.44 -6.87
N GLY A 6 11.55 -1.68 -6.65
CA GLY A 6 11.56 -2.31 -5.33
C GLY A 6 11.82 -3.81 -5.40
N PRO A 7 12.10 -4.45 -4.26
CA PRO A 7 12.32 -5.89 -4.21
C PRO A 7 11.06 -6.68 -4.60
N ILE A 8 11.31 -7.80 -5.28
CA ILE A 8 10.31 -8.75 -5.73
C ILE A 8 10.74 -10.14 -5.26
N GLN A 9 9.80 -10.93 -4.76
CA GLN A 9 10.00 -12.35 -4.50
C GLN A 9 9.09 -13.17 -5.41
N ASP A 10 9.71 -14.05 -6.21
CA ASP A 10 9.00 -14.97 -7.10
C ASP A 10 8.15 -16.00 -6.32
N PRO A 11 7.16 -16.62 -6.97
CA PRO A 11 6.33 -17.64 -6.34
C PRO A 11 7.14 -18.82 -5.79
N ALA A 12 6.84 -19.21 -4.56
CA ALA A 12 7.46 -20.37 -3.92
C ALA A 12 7.12 -21.70 -4.63
N SER A 13 6.06 -21.74 -5.43
CA SER A 13 5.70 -22.89 -6.27
C SER A 13 6.69 -23.14 -7.43
N GLY A 14 7.52 -22.15 -7.77
CA GLY A 14 8.39 -22.18 -8.95
C GLY A 14 7.63 -22.17 -10.28
N GLN A 15 6.32 -21.88 -10.26
CA GLN A 15 5.46 -21.76 -11.45
C GLN A 15 5.17 -20.29 -11.76
N ALA A 16 4.54 -20.04 -12.91
CA ALA A 16 4.04 -18.71 -13.24
C ALA A 16 3.11 -18.17 -12.13
N PRO A 17 3.18 -16.87 -11.79
CA PRO A 17 2.34 -16.28 -10.75
C PRO A 17 0.84 -16.46 -11.05
N THR A 18 0.08 -16.88 -10.05
CA THR A 18 -1.39 -17.00 -10.11
C THR A 18 -2.10 -15.90 -9.33
N SER A 19 -1.34 -15.12 -8.55
CA SER A 19 -1.78 -13.96 -7.80
C SER A 19 -0.59 -13.07 -7.47
N ALA A 20 -0.84 -11.84 -7.05
CA ALA A 20 0.16 -10.91 -6.55
C ALA A 20 -0.24 -10.36 -5.18
N VAL A 21 0.74 -10.20 -4.31
CA VAL A 21 0.62 -9.44 -3.06
C VAL A 21 1.59 -8.26 -3.14
N ILE A 22 1.06 -7.04 -2.99
CA ILE A 22 1.86 -5.82 -3.01
C ILE A 22 1.94 -5.28 -1.59
N PHE A 23 3.13 -5.27 -1.02
CA PHE A 23 3.45 -4.69 0.27
C PHE A 23 3.68 -3.18 0.12
N LEU A 24 3.13 -2.38 1.05
CA LEU A 24 3.37 -0.94 1.12
C LEU A 24 3.98 -0.59 2.48
N HIS A 25 5.22 -0.13 2.46
CA HIS A 25 5.97 0.22 3.67
C HIS A 25 5.48 1.55 4.30
N GLY A 26 5.85 1.76 5.56
CA GLY A 26 5.54 2.97 6.32
C GLY A 26 6.46 4.16 5.98
N TYR A 27 6.15 5.32 6.53
CA TYR A 27 6.94 6.55 6.34
C TYR A 27 8.38 6.38 6.85
N GLY A 28 9.37 6.69 6.01
CA GLY A 28 10.80 6.58 6.36
C GLY A 28 11.39 5.17 6.27
N ALA A 29 10.58 4.16 5.96
CA ALA A 29 11.02 2.81 5.62
C ALA A 29 11.30 2.68 4.12
N ASP A 30 11.58 1.48 3.65
CA ASP A 30 11.63 1.17 2.23
C ASP A 30 11.06 -0.23 1.90
N GLY A 31 11.04 -0.61 0.62
CA GLY A 31 10.54 -1.90 0.17
C GLY A 31 11.29 -3.11 0.73
N ASN A 32 12.58 -2.97 1.08
CA ASN A 32 13.40 -4.04 1.64
C ASN A 32 12.94 -4.45 3.05
N ASP A 33 12.32 -3.53 3.79
CA ASP A 33 11.81 -3.83 5.13
C ASP A 33 10.64 -4.81 5.09
N LEU A 34 9.66 -4.58 4.21
CA LEU A 34 8.46 -5.42 4.14
C LEU A 34 8.63 -6.67 3.28
N ILE A 35 9.56 -6.71 2.32
CA ILE A 35 9.74 -7.94 1.52
C ILE A 35 10.16 -9.13 2.39
N GLY A 36 10.78 -8.88 3.56
CA GLY A 36 11.08 -9.90 4.56
C GLY A 36 9.85 -10.68 5.07
N LEU A 37 8.63 -10.16 4.88
CA LEU A 37 7.39 -10.86 5.20
C LEU A 37 6.98 -11.89 4.13
N ALA A 38 7.45 -11.74 2.90
CA ALA A 38 7.03 -12.56 1.75
C ALA A 38 7.20 -14.08 1.99
N PRO A 39 8.29 -14.59 2.58
CA PRO A 39 8.43 -16.02 2.87
C PRO A 39 7.33 -16.58 3.78
N PHE A 40 6.85 -15.80 4.74
CA PHE A 40 5.81 -16.23 5.67
C PHE A 40 4.45 -16.34 4.95
N PHE A 41 4.11 -15.36 4.10
CA PHE A 41 2.89 -15.40 3.29
C PHE A 41 2.93 -16.50 2.23
N ALA A 42 4.10 -16.74 1.64
CA ALA A 42 4.29 -17.76 0.61
C ALA A 42 3.96 -19.18 1.10
N THR A 43 4.00 -19.43 2.41
CA THR A 43 3.56 -20.73 2.99
C THR A 43 2.08 -21.00 2.75
N ALA A 44 1.24 -19.97 2.76
CA ALA A 44 -0.20 -20.06 2.50
C ALA A 44 -0.55 -19.73 1.04
N LEU A 45 0.29 -18.93 0.38
CA LEU A 45 0.11 -18.43 -0.99
C LEU A 45 1.29 -18.83 -1.89
N PRO A 46 1.54 -20.14 -2.13
CA PRO A 46 2.75 -20.57 -2.83
C PRO A 46 2.80 -20.12 -4.30
N GLY A 47 1.65 -19.80 -4.90
CA GLY A 47 1.56 -19.29 -6.28
C GLY A 47 1.57 -17.76 -6.40
N ALA A 48 1.74 -17.02 -5.30
CA ALA A 48 1.77 -15.56 -5.32
C ALA A 48 3.17 -15.03 -5.63
N VAL A 49 3.25 -14.01 -6.49
CA VAL A 49 4.43 -13.13 -6.56
C VAL A 49 4.27 -12.02 -5.53
N PHE A 50 5.35 -11.65 -4.85
CA PHE A 50 5.33 -10.61 -3.82
C PHE A 50 6.12 -9.41 -4.30
N HIS A 51 5.49 -8.25 -4.33
CA HIS A 51 6.11 -6.97 -4.63
C HIS A 51 6.19 -6.15 -3.36
N SER A 52 7.29 -5.43 -3.16
CA SER A 52 7.40 -4.43 -2.10
C SER A 52 8.05 -3.18 -2.69
N PRO A 53 7.31 -2.36 -3.46
CA PRO A 53 7.84 -1.15 -4.07
C PRO A 53 8.40 -0.18 -3.03
N HIS A 54 9.49 0.50 -3.40
CA HIS A 54 9.91 1.72 -2.73
C HIS A 54 8.92 2.84 -3.03
N ALA A 55 8.48 3.56 -2.00
CA ALA A 55 7.74 4.79 -2.23
C ALA A 55 8.57 5.79 -3.07
N PRO A 56 7.93 6.67 -3.88
CA PRO A 56 8.62 7.42 -4.92
C PRO A 56 9.56 8.52 -4.40
N GLU A 57 9.27 9.09 -3.24
CA GLU A 57 9.99 10.26 -2.70
C GLU A 57 11.00 9.88 -1.62
N PRO A 58 12.15 10.56 -1.52
CA PRO A 58 13.00 10.50 -0.31
C PRO A 58 12.22 10.98 0.92
N CYS A 59 12.42 10.32 2.07
CA CYS A 59 11.76 10.72 3.30
C CYS A 59 12.40 11.98 3.92
N GLU A 60 11.57 12.91 4.38
CA GLU A 60 12.02 14.20 4.96
C GLU A 60 12.79 14.03 6.27
N ILE A 61 12.49 12.99 7.06
CA ILE A 61 13.09 12.76 8.38
C ILE A 61 14.01 11.54 8.44
N ALA A 62 14.08 10.74 7.38
CA ALA A 62 14.86 9.51 7.32
C ALA A 62 15.78 9.53 6.07
N PRO A 63 17.08 9.86 6.21
CA PRO A 63 17.98 10.11 5.08
C PRO A 63 18.12 8.99 4.04
N PHE A 64 17.87 7.74 4.46
CA PHE A 64 17.91 6.56 3.59
C PHE A 64 16.52 5.96 3.34
N GLY A 65 15.49 6.55 3.94
CA GLY A 65 14.11 6.10 3.86
C GLY A 65 13.35 6.72 2.69
N ARG A 66 12.16 6.17 2.44
CA ARG A 66 11.24 6.61 1.39
C ARG A 66 9.91 7.03 2.00
N GLN A 67 9.16 7.86 1.29
CA GLN A 67 7.80 8.28 1.67
C GLN A 67 6.86 8.22 0.47
N TRP A 68 5.62 7.83 0.71
CA TRP A 68 4.58 7.82 -0.32
C TRP A 68 4.09 9.22 -0.64
N PHE A 69 3.97 10.02 0.40
CA PHE A 69 3.57 11.40 0.36
C PHE A 69 4.15 12.12 1.59
N SER A 70 4.34 13.44 1.48
CA SER A 70 4.87 14.25 2.58
C SER A 70 3.95 14.25 3.81
N LEU A 71 4.57 14.22 4.99
CA LEU A 71 3.90 14.46 6.27
C LEU A 71 4.33 15.81 6.88
N GLY A 72 5.03 16.68 6.14
CA GLY A 72 5.55 17.94 6.64
C GLY A 72 4.47 18.89 7.18
N ASP A 73 3.25 18.82 6.64
CA ASP A 73 2.10 19.61 7.07
C ASP A 73 1.27 18.93 8.18
N TYR A 74 1.63 17.71 8.59
CA TYR A 74 0.89 16.92 9.57
C TYR A 74 1.46 17.09 10.97
N ASP A 75 0.62 17.56 11.91
CA ASP A 75 0.92 17.54 13.33
C ASP A 75 0.06 16.44 14.01
N PRO A 76 0.66 15.35 14.51
CA PRO A 76 -0.09 14.27 15.16
C PRO A 76 -0.86 14.73 16.41
N LYS A 77 -0.53 15.88 16.99
CA LYS A 77 -1.25 16.47 18.13
C LYS A 77 -2.49 17.26 17.70
N GLN A 78 -2.66 17.51 16.41
CA GLN A 78 -3.76 18.30 15.86
C GLN A 78 -4.51 17.48 14.80
N SER A 79 -5.52 16.73 15.22
CA SER A 79 -6.29 15.85 14.31
C SER A 79 -6.84 16.55 13.06
N ALA A 80 -7.07 17.87 13.10
CA ALA A 80 -7.49 18.66 11.95
C ALA A 80 -6.46 18.70 10.80
N THR A 81 -5.16 18.47 11.06
CA THR A 81 -4.14 18.43 10.00
C THR A 81 -4.22 17.16 9.16
N PHE A 82 -4.99 16.15 9.59
CA PHE A 82 -5.17 14.92 8.80
C PHE A 82 -5.84 15.18 7.45
N GLN A 83 -6.69 16.21 7.34
CA GLN A 83 -7.29 16.64 6.07
C GLN A 83 -6.27 17.32 5.13
N LEU A 84 -5.19 17.90 5.67
CA LEU A 84 -4.13 18.51 4.87
C LEU A 84 -3.35 17.46 4.05
N LEU A 85 -3.45 16.19 4.42
CA LEU A 85 -2.82 15.07 3.71
C LEU A 85 -3.57 14.66 2.44
N LEU A 86 -4.84 15.09 2.25
CA LEU A 86 -5.66 14.65 1.13
C LEU A 86 -5.08 14.99 -0.26
N PRO A 87 -4.56 16.22 -0.52
CA PRO A 87 -3.91 16.52 -1.79
C PRO A 87 -2.65 15.68 -2.02
N HIS A 88 -1.86 15.47 -0.97
CA HIS A 88 -0.60 14.72 -1.01
C HIS A 88 -0.82 13.25 -1.35
N ILE A 89 -1.77 12.59 -0.66
CA ILE A 89 -2.10 11.19 -0.95
C ILE A 89 -2.74 11.01 -2.33
N ARG A 90 -3.52 11.99 -2.82
CA ARG A 90 -4.10 11.93 -4.17
C ARG A 90 -3.02 11.96 -5.25
N ALA A 91 -1.97 12.77 -5.07
CA ALA A 91 -0.84 12.79 -6.01
C ALA A 91 -0.12 11.44 -6.03
N ALA A 92 0.19 10.88 -4.86
CA ALA A 92 0.83 9.58 -4.72
C ALA A 92 -0.03 8.43 -5.26
N ALA A 93 -1.36 8.53 -5.10
CA ALA A 93 -2.31 7.52 -5.51
C ALA A 93 -2.25 7.24 -7.01
N TYR A 94 -2.06 8.26 -7.85
CA TYR A 94 -1.95 8.06 -9.31
C TYR A 94 -0.77 7.17 -9.68
N LEU A 95 0.41 7.41 -9.09
CA LEU A 95 1.61 6.62 -9.36
C LEU A 95 1.45 5.18 -8.88
N PHE A 96 0.86 4.99 -7.71
CA PHE A 96 0.66 3.65 -7.17
C PHE A 96 -0.45 2.87 -7.90
N ASP A 97 -1.51 3.54 -8.35
CA ASP A 97 -2.57 2.93 -9.15
C ASP A 97 -2.04 2.39 -10.49
N ASP A 98 -1.19 3.17 -11.16
CA ASP A 98 -0.50 2.76 -12.40
C ASP A 98 0.48 1.60 -12.15
N TYR A 99 1.16 1.59 -10.99
CA TYR A 99 1.99 0.46 -10.59
C TYR A 99 1.19 -0.84 -10.45
N ILE A 100 0.01 -0.81 -9.82
CA ILE A 100 -0.88 -1.98 -9.71
C ILE A 100 -1.27 -2.47 -11.10
N ASP A 101 -1.67 -1.57 -12.00
CA ASP A 101 -2.04 -1.91 -13.38
C ASP A 101 -0.86 -2.52 -14.14
N GLY A 102 0.35 -1.99 -13.94
CA GLY A 102 1.59 -2.55 -14.47
C GLY A 102 1.87 -3.98 -13.98
N VAL A 103 1.71 -4.25 -12.68
CA VAL A 103 1.86 -5.60 -12.11
C VAL A 103 0.82 -6.56 -12.71
N MET A 104 -0.44 -6.13 -12.78
CA MET A 104 -1.51 -6.92 -13.38
C MET A 104 -1.22 -7.26 -14.85
N ALA A 105 -0.83 -6.27 -15.65
CA ALA A 105 -0.52 -6.46 -17.06
C ALA A 105 0.71 -7.35 -17.27
N HIS A 106 1.75 -7.19 -16.44
CA HIS A 106 2.99 -7.95 -16.57
C HIS A 106 2.79 -9.46 -16.35
N TYR A 107 1.97 -9.84 -15.37
CA TYR A 107 1.70 -11.24 -15.05
C TYR A 107 0.39 -11.78 -15.64
N GLY A 108 -0.37 -10.96 -16.36
CA GLY A 108 -1.68 -11.35 -16.89
C GLY A 108 -2.73 -11.62 -15.80
N LEU A 109 -2.63 -10.92 -14.67
CA LEU A 109 -3.54 -11.06 -13.52
C LEU A 109 -4.74 -10.13 -13.64
N THR A 110 -5.89 -10.60 -13.17
CA THR A 110 -7.09 -9.79 -12.96
C THR A 110 -7.08 -9.16 -11.56
N ALA A 111 -7.88 -8.13 -11.34
CA ALA A 111 -7.90 -7.38 -10.07
C ALA A 111 -8.20 -8.26 -8.85
N ASP A 112 -9.07 -9.26 -9.01
CA ASP A 112 -9.43 -10.26 -7.98
C ASP A 112 -8.28 -11.23 -7.66
N ARG A 113 -7.12 -11.09 -8.31
CA ARG A 113 -5.88 -11.83 -8.04
C ARG A 113 -4.77 -10.97 -7.46
N VAL A 114 -5.05 -9.71 -7.14
CA VAL A 114 -4.08 -8.79 -6.52
C VAL A 114 -4.58 -8.35 -5.16
N ALA A 115 -3.75 -8.51 -4.12
CA ALA A 115 -4.03 -8.04 -2.77
C ALA A 115 -3.00 -6.98 -2.34
N LEU A 116 -3.45 -6.03 -1.51
CA LEU A 116 -2.57 -5.03 -0.91
C LEU A 116 -2.36 -5.32 0.57
N VAL A 117 -1.13 -5.20 1.04
CA VAL A 117 -0.78 -5.32 2.46
C VAL A 117 0.02 -4.08 2.86
N GLY A 118 -0.60 -3.18 3.61
CA GLY A 118 0.02 -1.92 4.02
C GLY A 118 0.44 -1.93 5.50
N PHE A 119 1.47 -1.15 5.81
CA PHE A 119 1.83 -0.78 7.18
C PHE A 119 1.92 0.74 7.31
N SER A 120 1.30 1.32 8.35
CA SER A 120 1.33 2.77 8.63
C SER A 120 0.95 3.63 7.42
N GLN A 121 1.83 4.50 6.92
CA GLN A 121 1.58 5.29 5.70
C GLN A 121 1.22 4.41 4.49
N GLY A 122 1.78 3.20 4.39
CA GLY A 122 1.41 2.24 3.36
C GLY A 122 -0.02 1.71 3.49
N THR A 123 -0.56 1.59 4.71
CA THR A 123 -1.99 1.29 4.92
C THR A 123 -2.86 2.43 4.42
N MET A 124 -2.47 3.67 4.68
CA MET A 124 -3.21 4.86 4.20
C MET A 124 -3.28 4.85 2.67
N MET A 125 -2.16 4.60 2.00
CA MET A 125 -2.08 4.44 0.55
C MET A 125 -2.95 3.29 0.03
N ALA A 126 -2.83 2.11 0.62
CA ALA A 126 -3.57 0.92 0.19
C ALA A 126 -5.09 1.12 0.27
N LEU A 127 -5.57 1.70 1.38
CA LEU A 127 -6.98 2.05 1.54
C LEU A 127 -7.42 3.12 0.55
N HIS A 128 -6.62 4.19 0.38
CA HIS A 128 -6.99 5.30 -0.48
C HIS A 128 -7.17 4.86 -1.93
N VAL A 129 -6.23 4.06 -2.46
CA VAL A 129 -6.24 3.58 -3.83
C VAL A 129 -7.28 2.48 -4.04
N ALA A 130 -7.26 1.42 -3.22
CA ALA A 130 -8.12 0.25 -3.47
C ALA A 130 -9.63 0.55 -3.44
N LEU A 131 -10.06 1.53 -2.63
CA LEU A 131 -11.46 1.94 -2.55
C LEU A 131 -11.90 2.84 -3.72
N ARG A 132 -10.93 3.41 -4.47
CA ARG A 132 -11.16 4.32 -5.61
C ARG A 132 -10.88 3.68 -6.98
N ARG A 133 -10.45 2.42 -7.00
CA ARG A 133 -10.24 1.65 -8.24
C ARG A 133 -11.55 1.28 -8.92
N LYS A 134 -11.50 1.09 -10.25
CA LYS A 134 -12.68 0.70 -11.06
C LYS A 134 -13.19 -0.72 -10.74
N THR A 135 -12.26 -1.63 -10.45
CA THR A 135 -12.55 -3.03 -10.16
C THR A 135 -11.99 -3.35 -8.77
N PRO A 136 -12.75 -4.01 -7.88
CA PRO A 136 -12.25 -4.36 -6.56
C PRO A 136 -11.06 -5.31 -6.67
N LEU A 137 -10.03 -5.02 -5.88
CA LEU A 137 -8.91 -5.92 -5.64
C LEU A 137 -9.34 -7.14 -4.82
N ALA A 138 -8.50 -8.17 -4.76
CA ALA A 138 -8.76 -9.39 -3.99
C ALA A 138 -9.01 -9.11 -2.51
N ALA A 139 -8.15 -8.26 -1.91
CA ALA A 139 -8.24 -7.86 -0.51
C ALA A 139 -7.32 -6.65 -0.22
N VAL A 140 -7.60 -5.97 0.89
CA VAL A 140 -6.67 -5.04 1.55
C VAL A 140 -6.48 -5.49 2.99
N VAL A 141 -5.22 -5.65 3.42
CA VAL A 141 -4.86 -5.84 4.82
C VAL A 141 -4.05 -4.62 5.26
N GLY A 142 -4.60 -3.87 6.21
CA GLY A 142 -3.97 -2.67 6.76
C GLY A 142 -3.49 -2.88 8.18
N PHE A 143 -2.21 -2.63 8.41
CA PHE A 143 -1.61 -2.62 9.75
C PHE A 143 -1.31 -1.18 10.20
N SER A 144 -1.67 -0.85 11.44
CA SER A 144 -1.29 0.41 12.12
C SER A 144 -1.48 1.69 11.29
N GLY A 145 -2.62 1.83 10.61
CA GLY A 145 -2.85 2.94 9.70
C GLY A 145 -4.25 3.52 9.78
N ALA A 146 -4.55 4.47 8.91
CA ALA A 146 -5.81 5.20 8.94
C ALA A 146 -6.34 5.51 7.54
N LEU A 147 -7.62 5.87 7.45
CA LEU A 147 -8.27 6.24 6.19
C LEU A 147 -8.20 7.76 5.97
N ILE A 148 -7.31 8.20 5.08
CA ILE A 148 -7.19 9.61 4.67
C ILE A 148 -8.35 9.96 3.71
N GLY A 149 -9.03 11.09 3.97
CA GLY A 149 -10.15 11.56 3.15
C GLY A 149 -11.46 10.82 3.41
N SER A 150 -11.70 10.40 4.65
CA SER A 150 -12.94 9.69 5.04
C SER A 150 -14.21 10.50 4.75
N GLU A 151 -14.13 11.82 4.87
CA GLU A 151 -15.20 12.79 4.65
C GLU A 151 -15.64 12.89 3.18
N VAL A 152 -14.74 12.60 2.24
CA VAL A 152 -15.05 12.57 0.79
C VAL A 152 -15.29 11.15 0.27
N LEU A 153 -14.94 10.11 1.03
CA LEU A 153 -14.98 8.71 0.56
C LEU A 153 -16.37 8.30 0.07
N ALA A 154 -17.46 8.73 0.72
CA ALA A 154 -18.81 8.34 0.32
C ALA A 154 -19.16 8.75 -1.13
N GLN A 155 -18.53 9.81 -1.64
CA GLN A 155 -18.72 10.31 -3.00
C GLN A 155 -17.72 9.70 -3.99
N GLU A 156 -16.58 9.23 -3.50
CA GLU A 156 -15.44 8.78 -4.31
C GLU A 156 -15.29 7.25 -4.37
N ILE A 157 -15.94 6.51 -3.47
CA ILE A 157 -15.82 5.06 -3.42
C ILE A 157 -16.45 4.40 -4.65
N THR A 158 -15.63 3.68 -5.40
CA THR A 158 -16.01 2.99 -6.64
C THR A 158 -15.82 1.49 -6.54
N ALA A 159 -14.96 1.03 -5.64
CA ALA A 159 -14.72 -0.38 -5.34
C ALA A 159 -14.82 -0.69 -3.85
N ARG A 160 -15.20 -1.93 -3.54
CA ARG A 160 -15.40 -2.42 -2.17
C ARG A 160 -14.72 -3.78 -1.98
N PRO A 161 -13.37 -3.87 -2.08
CA PRO A 161 -12.67 -5.09 -1.75
C PRO A 161 -12.89 -5.45 -0.27
N PRO A 162 -12.77 -6.73 0.12
CA PRO A 162 -12.66 -7.10 1.53
C PRO A 162 -11.49 -6.36 2.19
N VAL A 163 -11.73 -5.73 3.35
CA VAL A 163 -10.72 -5.00 4.11
C VAL A 163 -10.56 -5.62 5.49
N LYS A 164 -9.33 -5.92 5.89
CA LYS A 164 -8.96 -6.31 7.25
C LYS A 164 -8.03 -5.24 7.84
N LEU A 165 -8.45 -4.64 8.95
CA LEU A 165 -7.64 -3.71 9.72
C LEU A 165 -7.10 -4.41 10.97
N ILE A 166 -5.83 -4.19 11.27
CA ILE A 166 -5.11 -4.73 12.43
C ILE A 166 -4.36 -3.56 13.05
N HIS A 167 -4.61 -3.28 14.32
CA HIS A 167 -4.09 -2.10 15.00
C HIS A 167 -3.75 -2.44 16.45
N GLY A 168 -2.64 -1.90 16.95
CA GLY A 168 -2.24 -2.06 18.35
C GLY A 168 -3.03 -1.12 19.25
N GLU A 169 -3.57 -1.62 20.36
CA GLU A 169 -4.39 -0.80 21.28
C GLU A 169 -3.61 0.33 21.98
N GLU A 170 -2.28 0.25 21.97
CA GLU A 170 -1.36 1.20 22.61
C GLU A 170 -0.53 2.01 21.58
N ASP A 171 -0.96 2.09 20.32
CA ASP A 171 -0.26 2.84 19.27
C ASP A 171 -0.40 4.36 19.48
N GLU A 172 0.66 5.00 19.98
CA GLU A 172 0.71 6.45 20.17
C GLU A 172 1.09 7.24 18.90
N VAL A 173 1.50 6.56 17.82
CA VAL A 173 1.94 7.20 16.56
C VAL A 173 0.75 7.40 15.63
N VAL A 174 -0.08 6.38 15.48
CA VAL A 174 -1.36 6.44 14.78
C VAL A 174 -2.44 5.92 15.74
N PRO A 175 -3.11 6.80 16.50
CA PRO A 175 -4.15 6.39 17.46
C PRO A 175 -5.45 5.90 16.81
#